data_AF-A0A9E6TG28-F1
#
_entry.id   AF-A0A9E6TG28-F1
#
_cell.length_a   1.000
_cell.length_b   1.000
_cell.length_c   1.000
_cell.angle_alpha   90.00
_cell.angle_beta   90.00
_cell.angle_gamma   90.00
#
_symmetry.space_group_name_H-M   'P 1'
#
loop_
_entity.id
_entity.type
_entity.pdbx_description
1 polymer ?
#
loop_
_entity_poly.entity_id
_entity_poly.type
_entity_poly.pdbx_seq_one_letter_code
_entity_poly.pdbx_strand_id
1 'polypeptide(L)'
;MTNQTENDLELPVLTVLEAKNNSTLAPCDVLSGATTRISFQGVNSRHVVRLVWAGPSEWVHEFTAQWKEDSQSFEVFVPAEVIGLSVGKTIDLSYTASLDGSVMRSKVLRLTVEYISPAQLPEPRLPEIVVEEGTKFLDMRRFAGNPRVQLAPWKFIAPGQRVWMRVVGQRDHPTHETLDLVTALEVTSEQVRNGLELTIDRAWLNGLDYKSALTVETFVTFDKSPNIDAAHELPRWTQLLITSDTDLLAPTVEQVSSGVLDPELVPEQALIIIAFNGMRLTDRITPQWCGTSGEGSPELASVNGSVEGIVKVAVGAAAVIANEGETVEVSYKLMRDGIERPSPITRVTVQKRRYVHLENFDEQEEKIVSVNHNHSFTLPNMSIKLVEGAGSAGVMRFSTTIKGLLEGRSFGMCLDAAIITPPQCIQFDFDADYERISFTWTYLHEKGVVTYFDADGAVLGRNEYLGFNKGGEVHRLIDFVAPAQSRIKSMQVLAEDYSFLDFFTMCG
;
A
#
# COMPACT_ATOMS: atom_id res chain seq x y z
N MET A 1 22.89 -65.37 68.82
CA MET A 1 22.44 -65.56 67.42
C MET A 1 21.90 -64.22 66.96
N THR A 2 22.68 -63.55 66.14
CA THR A 2 22.43 -62.23 65.57
C THR A 2 21.41 -62.39 64.44
N ASN A 3 20.20 -61.88 64.62
CA ASN A 3 19.26 -61.69 63.52
C ASN A 3 19.71 -60.45 62.74
N GLN A 4 20.38 -60.69 61.61
CA GLN A 4 20.59 -59.68 60.59
C GLN A 4 19.22 -59.21 60.10
N THR A 5 18.95 -57.92 60.26
CA THR A 5 17.92 -57.21 59.51
C THR A 5 18.18 -57.40 58.02
N GLU A 6 17.13 -57.78 57.30
CA GLU A 6 17.05 -57.84 55.85
C GLU A 6 17.47 -56.47 55.29
N ASN A 7 18.74 -56.35 54.90
CA ASN A 7 19.26 -55.16 54.24
C ASN A 7 18.51 -55.01 52.91
N ASP A 8 17.73 -53.94 52.79
CA ASP A 8 17.26 -53.43 51.52
C ASP A 8 18.51 -53.21 50.64
N LEU A 9 18.77 -54.15 49.71
CA LEU A 9 19.98 -54.17 48.88
C LEU A 9 19.86 -53.04 47.84
N GLU A 10 20.25 -51.84 48.25
CA GLU A 10 20.26 -50.67 47.39
C GLU A 10 21.38 -50.79 46.34
N LEU A 11 20.99 -50.79 45.06
CA LEU A 11 21.93 -50.90 43.94
C LEU A 11 22.77 -49.62 43.79
N PRO A 12 24.01 -49.70 43.25
CA PRO A 12 24.86 -48.53 43.07
C PRO A 12 24.24 -47.50 42.11
N VAL A 13 24.74 -46.27 42.14
CA VAL A 13 24.40 -45.27 41.10
C VAL A 13 24.89 -45.73 39.73
N LEU A 14 24.15 -45.39 38.69
CA LEU A 14 24.59 -45.57 37.32
C LEU A 14 25.70 -44.57 36.95
N THR A 15 26.33 -44.78 35.80
CA THR A 15 27.28 -43.83 35.20
C THR A 15 26.75 -43.26 33.90
N VAL A 16 26.92 -41.96 33.68
CA VAL A 16 26.68 -41.29 32.40
C VAL A 16 28.04 -41.12 31.73
N LEU A 17 28.26 -41.80 30.61
CA LEU A 17 29.60 -41.97 30.04
C LEU A 17 30.20 -40.63 29.57
N GLU A 18 29.35 -39.74 29.07
CA GLU A 18 29.73 -38.44 28.55
C GLU A 18 29.72 -37.35 29.65
N ALA A 19 29.32 -37.67 30.89
CA ALA A 19 29.28 -36.71 31.99
C ALA A 19 30.65 -36.58 32.69
N LYS A 20 31.07 -35.34 32.92
CA LYS A 20 32.24 -35.04 33.74
C LYS A 20 31.96 -35.38 35.20
N ASN A 21 32.87 -36.13 35.82
CA ASN A 21 32.78 -36.60 37.21
C ASN A 21 31.46 -37.34 37.54
N ASN A 22 30.76 -37.87 36.52
CA ASN A 22 29.44 -38.46 36.64
C ASN A 22 28.37 -37.54 37.26
N SER A 23 28.55 -36.21 37.24
CA SER A 23 27.63 -35.27 37.88
C SER A 23 27.19 -34.13 36.96
N THR A 24 27.94 -33.89 35.87
CA THR A 24 27.72 -32.72 35.01
C THR A 24 27.84 -33.12 33.55
N LEU A 25 26.81 -32.82 32.76
CA LEU A 25 26.75 -33.14 31.33
C LEU A 25 26.69 -31.85 30.52
N ALA A 26 27.69 -31.63 29.67
CA ALA A 26 27.68 -30.55 28.69
C ALA A 26 26.77 -30.97 27.51
N PRO A 27 25.59 -30.36 27.32
CA PRO A 27 24.63 -30.85 26.31
C PRO A 27 25.14 -30.70 24.88
N CYS A 28 26.05 -29.76 24.61
CA CYS A 28 26.65 -29.59 23.27
C CYS A 28 27.55 -30.76 22.85
N ASP A 29 28.04 -31.58 23.79
CA ASP A 29 28.90 -32.73 23.50
C ASP A 29 28.09 -33.98 23.14
N VAL A 30 26.76 -33.94 23.37
CA VAL A 30 25.82 -35.07 23.23
C VAL A 30 24.59 -34.70 22.39
N LEU A 31 24.79 -33.95 21.29
CA LEU A 31 23.69 -33.52 20.40
C LEU A 31 22.90 -34.68 19.79
N SER A 32 23.48 -35.89 19.73
CA SER A 32 22.80 -37.10 19.27
C SER A 32 22.08 -37.85 20.41
N GLY A 33 22.37 -37.54 21.67
CA GLY A 33 21.95 -38.31 22.84
C GLY A 33 23.14 -38.70 23.72
N ALA A 34 22.87 -39.21 24.91
CA ALA A 34 23.88 -39.64 25.88
C ALA A 34 23.71 -41.11 26.24
N THR A 35 24.78 -41.74 26.74
CA THR A 35 24.77 -43.16 27.10
C THR A 35 24.93 -43.31 28.60
N THR A 36 23.99 -44.03 29.22
CA THR A 36 24.14 -44.48 30.60
C THR A 36 24.66 -45.92 30.64
N ARG A 37 25.47 -46.23 31.66
CA ARG A 37 25.96 -47.58 31.94
C ARG A 37 25.60 -47.97 33.36
N ILE A 38 25.00 -49.15 33.48
CA ILE A 38 24.52 -49.74 34.71
C ILE A 38 25.29 -51.03 34.95
N SER A 39 25.99 -51.13 36.09
CA SER A 39 26.72 -52.31 36.50
C SER A 39 26.63 -52.47 38.01
N PHE A 40 26.42 -53.70 38.47
CA PHE A 40 26.32 -54.06 39.88
C PHE A 40 26.75 -55.52 40.08
N GLN A 41 27.03 -55.90 41.32
CA GLN A 41 27.48 -57.26 41.61
C GLN A 41 26.43 -58.31 41.21
N GLY A 42 26.85 -59.34 40.45
CA GLY A 42 25.95 -60.41 40.00
C GLY A 42 25.10 -60.07 38.78
N VAL A 43 25.29 -58.88 38.18
CA VAL A 43 24.61 -58.48 36.95
C VAL A 43 24.87 -59.51 35.83
N ASN A 44 23.80 -59.91 35.13
CA ASN A 44 23.83 -60.89 34.05
C ASN A 44 22.63 -60.69 33.12
N SER A 45 22.64 -61.37 31.97
CA SER A 45 21.62 -61.26 30.92
C SER A 45 20.18 -61.62 31.31
N ARG A 46 19.96 -62.27 32.47
CA ARG A 46 18.61 -62.57 32.97
C ARG A 46 17.96 -61.40 33.70
N HIS A 47 18.72 -60.36 34.04
CA HIS A 47 18.14 -59.16 34.66
C HIS A 47 17.36 -58.34 33.63
N VAL A 48 16.21 -57.82 34.04
CA VAL A 48 15.50 -56.76 33.32
C VAL A 48 15.80 -55.45 34.03
N VAL A 49 16.46 -54.53 33.34
CA VAL A 49 16.84 -53.22 33.89
C VAL A 49 16.02 -52.11 33.24
N ARG A 50 15.44 -51.23 34.07
CA ARG A 50 14.71 -50.04 33.61
C ARG A 50 15.34 -48.79 34.21
N LEU A 51 15.85 -47.92 33.35
CA LEU A 51 16.32 -46.58 33.69
C LEU A 51 15.12 -45.65 33.83
N VAL A 52 15.16 -44.81 34.86
CA VAL A 52 14.24 -43.70 35.12
C VAL A 52 15.03 -42.41 35.02
N TRP A 53 14.59 -41.50 34.15
CA TRP A 53 15.13 -40.17 33.96
C TRP A 53 14.05 -39.15 34.32
N ALA A 54 14.19 -38.53 35.50
CA ALA A 54 13.16 -37.66 36.06
C ALA A 54 13.63 -36.20 36.13
N GLY A 55 12.83 -35.30 35.57
CA GLY A 55 13.08 -33.86 35.63
C GLY A 55 12.44 -33.19 36.84
N PRO A 56 12.80 -31.92 37.11
CA PRO A 56 12.30 -31.15 38.25
C PRO A 56 10.81 -30.77 38.19
N SER A 57 10.14 -31.00 37.05
CA SER A 57 8.71 -30.69 36.83
C SER A 57 7.85 -31.96 36.72
N GLU A 58 8.25 -33.01 37.43
CA GLU A 58 7.57 -34.32 37.52
C GLU A 58 7.41 -35.10 36.20
N TRP A 59 8.03 -34.65 35.10
CA TRP A 59 8.14 -35.47 33.90
C TRP A 59 9.13 -36.60 34.13
N VAL A 60 8.78 -37.79 33.64
CA VAL A 60 9.55 -39.01 33.81
C VAL A 60 9.65 -39.72 32.46
N HIS A 61 10.86 -40.06 32.05
CA HIS A 61 11.10 -40.98 30.94
C HIS A 61 11.67 -42.28 31.46
N GLU A 62 11.07 -43.39 31.03
CA GLU A 62 11.59 -44.72 31.30
C GLU A 62 12.19 -45.34 30.05
N PHE A 63 13.33 -46.01 30.24
CA PHE A 63 14.03 -46.70 29.17
C PHE A 63 14.37 -48.12 29.62
N THR A 64 14.07 -49.11 28.79
CA THR A 64 14.49 -50.48 29.05
C THR A 64 15.92 -50.67 28.55
N ALA A 65 16.79 -51.18 29.40
CA ALA A 65 18.18 -51.40 29.04
C ALA A 65 18.36 -52.67 28.22
N GLN A 66 19.33 -52.64 27.31
CA GLN A 66 19.73 -53.82 26.53
C GLN A 66 21.00 -54.41 27.12
N TRP A 67 21.01 -55.73 27.29
CA TRP A 67 22.23 -56.47 27.67
C TRP A 67 23.17 -56.48 26.47
N LYS A 68 24.41 -56.06 26.67
CA LYS A 68 25.45 -56.17 25.64
C LYS A 68 26.31 -57.39 25.97
N GLU A 69 26.30 -58.40 25.11
CA GLU A 69 27.15 -59.58 25.26
C GLU A 69 28.62 -59.16 25.47
N ASP A 70 29.33 -59.88 26.35
CA ASP A 70 30.73 -59.64 26.78
C ASP A 70 31.04 -58.39 27.64
N SER A 71 30.04 -57.58 28.03
CA SER A 71 30.28 -56.25 28.65
C SER A 71 30.13 -56.14 30.19
N GLN A 72 29.61 -57.18 30.88
CA GLN A 72 29.26 -57.15 32.31
C GLN A 72 28.41 -55.92 32.76
N SER A 73 27.66 -55.30 31.84
CA SER A 73 26.87 -54.11 32.13
C SER A 73 25.69 -53.96 31.17
N PHE A 74 24.73 -53.15 31.57
CA PHE A 74 23.65 -52.69 30.71
C PHE A 74 23.97 -51.27 30.23
N GLU A 75 23.78 -51.01 28.93
CA GLU A 75 23.87 -49.67 28.36
C GLU A 75 22.47 -49.20 27.96
N VAL A 76 22.17 -47.93 28.24
CA VAL A 76 20.90 -47.29 27.84
C VAL A 76 21.21 -45.98 27.14
N PHE A 77 20.75 -45.88 25.90
CA PHE A 77 20.83 -44.66 25.14
C PHE A 77 19.66 -43.74 25.48
N VAL A 78 19.98 -42.51 25.88
CA VAL A 78 19.03 -41.45 26.17
C VAL A 78 18.98 -40.50 24.97
N PRO A 79 17.84 -40.42 24.26
CA PRO A 79 17.74 -39.63 23.04
C PRO A 79 17.99 -38.14 23.25
N ALA A 80 18.47 -37.47 22.20
CA ALA A 80 18.69 -36.02 22.18
C ALA A 80 17.49 -35.19 22.63
N GLU A 81 16.25 -35.63 22.35
CA GLU A 81 15.04 -34.93 22.83
C GLU A 81 14.99 -34.83 24.36
N VAL A 82 15.32 -35.93 25.06
CA VAL A 82 15.31 -35.97 26.53
C VAL A 82 16.48 -35.19 27.13
N ILE A 83 17.63 -35.20 26.46
CA ILE A 83 18.76 -34.32 26.81
C ILE A 83 18.35 -32.84 26.64
N GLY A 84 17.69 -32.50 25.53
CA GLY A 84 17.17 -31.16 25.25
C GLY A 84 16.24 -30.67 26.36
N LEU A 85 15.23 -31.46 26.74
CA LEU A 85 14.31 -31.14 27.85
C LEU A 85 15.01 -30.91 29.20
N SER A 86 16.22 -31.44 29.35
CA SER A 86 17.03 -31.37 30.57
C SER A 86 17.98 -30.16 30.60
N VAL A 87 18.21 -29.45 29.49
CA VAL A 87 19.18 -28.34 29.40
C VAL A 87 18.93 -27.29 30.49
N GLY A 88 19.99 -26.89 31.18
CA GLY A 88 19.93 -25.91 32.28
C GLY A 88 19.35 -26.44 33.60
N LYS A 89 19.06 -27.74 33.70
CA LYS A 89 18.40 -28.34 34.86
C LYS A 89 19.27 -29.38 35.55
N THR A 90 18.95 -29.62 36.81
CA THR A 90 19.40 -30.82 37.52
C THR A 90 18.27 -31.84 37.52
N ILE A 91 18.60 -33.07 37.12
CA ILE A 91 17.67 -34.18 36.95
C ILE A 91 18.11 -35.35 37.83
N ASP A 92 17.15 -36.19 38.19
CA ASP A 92 17.36 -37.36 39.03
C ASP A 92 17.30 -38.62 38.16
N LEU A 93 18.38 -39.39 38.16
CA LEU A 93 18.50 -40.66 37.44
C LEU A 93 18.52 -41.81 38.44
N SER A 94 17.71 -42.82 38.20
CA SER A 94 17.72 -44.07 38.97
C SER A 94 17.38 -45.24 38.07
N TYR A 95 17.56 -46.46 38.54
CA TYR A 95 17.11 -47.64 37.80
C TYR A 95 16.55 -48.71 38.73
N THR A 96 15.73 -49.59 38.14
CA THR A 96 15.31 -50.84 38.77
C THR A 96 15.95 -52.01 38.06
N ALA A 97 16.34 -53.04 38.81
CA ALA A 97 16.78 -54.32 38.27
C ALA A 97 15.90 -55.44 38.83
N SER A 98 15.33 -56.21 37.91
CA SER A 98 14.44 -57.32 38.24
C SER A 98 15.05 -58.66 37.85
N LEU A 99 15.08 -59.62 38.77
CA LEU A 99 15.54 -60.99 38.53
C LEU A 99 14.54 -61.96 39.17
N ASP A 100 13.99 -62.89 38.38
CA ASP A 100 13.09 -63.96 38.84
C ASP A 100 11.91 -63.46 39.73
N GLY A 101 11.43 -62.23 39.49
CA GLY A 101 10.31 -61.59 40.21
C GLY A 101 10.71 -60.67 41.36
N SER A 102 11.97 -60.70 41.82
CA SER A 102 12.49 -59.77 42.82
C SER A 102 12.97 -58.48 42.17
N VAL A 103 12.51 -57.32 42.66
CA VAL A 103 12.86 -55.99 42.13
C VAL A 103 13.72 -55.25 43.15
N MET A 104 14.89 -54.77 42.71
CA MET A 104 15.77 -53.91 43.50
C MET A 104 15.86 -52.52 42.86
N ARG A 105 16.05 -51.49 43.69
CA ARG A 105 16.19 -50.08 43.26
C ARG A 105 17.62 -49.58 43.46
N SER A 106 18.06 -48.69 42.59
CA SER A 106 19.34 -48.01 42.74
C SER A 106 19.26 -46.79 43.65
N LYS A 107 20.44 -46.36 44.11
CA LYS A 107 20.67 -44.97 44.53
C LYS A 107 20.34 -44.00 43.39
N VAL A 108 19.90 -42.81 43.74
CA VAL A 108 19.65 -41.72 42.80
C VAL A 108 20.97 -41.02 42.46
N LEU A 109 21.24 -40.86 41.17
CA LEU A 109 22.26 -39.96 40.65
C LEU A 109 21.63 -38.61 40.31
N ARG A 110 22.13 -37.53 40.91
CA ARG A 110 21.79 -36.17 40.50
C ARG A 110 22.73 -35.72 39.39
N LEU A 111 22.20 -35.49 38.20
CA LEU A 111 22.95 -35.03 37.04
C LEU A 111 22.54 -33.60 36.71
N THR A 112 23.48 -32.67 36.66
CA THR A 112 23.25 -31.32 36.13
C THR A 112 23.55 -31.32 34.63
N VAL A 113 22.55 -31.06 33.81
CA VAL A 113 22.75 -30.79 32.38
C VAL A 113 22.96 -29.27 32.24
N GLU A 114 24.13 -28.90 31.75
CA GLU A 114 24.58 -27.51 31.78
C GLU A 114 23.70 -26.59 30.92
N TYR A 115 23.74 -25.30 31.24
CA TYR A 115 23.16 -24.25 30.41
C TYR A 115 23.97 -24.12 29.11
N ILE A 116 23.31 -24.03 27.95
CA ILE A 116 23.99 -23.73 26.68
C ILE A 116 24.26 -22.23 26.63
N SER A 117 25.54 -21.83 26.58
CA SER A 117 25.89 -20.41 26.47
C SER A 117 25.27 -19.78 25.22
N PRO A 118 24.79 -18.51 25.26
CA PRO A 118 24.26 -17.85 24.08
C PRO A 118 25.21 -17.94 22.88
N ALA A 119 26.53 -17.77 23.08
CA ALA A 119 27.53 -17.85 22.01
C ALA A 119 27.59 -19.20 21.26
N GLN A 120 26.98 -20.25 21.81
CA GLN A 120 26.89 -21.59 21.21
C GLN A 120 25.57 -21.82 20.46
N LEU A 121 24.66 -20.83 20.44
CA LEU A 121 23.36 -20.83 19.79
C LEU A 121 23.36 -19.86 18.59
N PRO A 122 22.43 -19.99 17.63
CA PRO A 122 22.37 -19.10 16.49
C PRO A 122 21.95 -17.68 16.89
N GLU A 123 22.63 -16.68 16.33
CA GLU A 123 22.22 -15.27 16.38
C GLU A 123 21.10 -15.02 15.34
N PRO A 124 20.07 -14.19 15.63
CA PRO A 124 19.13 -13.75 14.62
C PRO A 124 19.82 -12.90 13.54
N ARG A 125 19.32 -12.97 12.31
CA ARG A 125 19.88 -12.28 11.15
C ARG A 125 18.81 -11.47 10.45
N LEU A 126 19.17 -10.25 10.08
CA LEU A 126 18.36 -9.41 9.20
C LEU A 126 19.00 -9.39 7.81
N PRO A 127 18.40 -10.01 6.78
CA PRO A 127 18.94 -10.03 5.43
C PRO A 127 19.10 -8.64 4.81
N GLU A 128 18.31 -7.67 5.26
CA GLU A 128 18.29 -6.30 4.73
C GLU A 128 19.43 -5.40 5.27
N ILE A 129 20.40 -5.97 6.01
CA ILE A 129 21.56 -5.22 6.49
C ILE A 129 22.50 -4.84 5.36
N VAL A 130 22.97 -3.60 5.44
CA VAL A 130 24.00 -3.05 4.55
C VAL A 130 25.23 -2.61 5.33
N VAL A 131 26.37 -2.59 4.65
CA VAL A 131 27.64 -2.11 5.21
C VAL A 131 28.04 -0.85 4.47
N GLU A 132 28.21 0.26 5.19
CA GLU A 132 28.74 1.53 4.69
C GLU A 132 29.97 1.90 5.51
N GLU A 133 31.13 2.09 4.85
CA GLU A 133 32.40 2.48 5.50
C GLU A 133 32.78 1.59 6.70
N GLY A 134 32.48 0.28 6.62
CA GLY A 134 32.76 -0.70 7.67
C GLY A 134 31.72 -0.74 8.80
N THR A 135 30.71 0.13 8.77
CA THR A 135 29.61 0.18 9.73
C THR A 135 28.37 -0.50 9.16
N LYS A 136 27.67 -1.30 9.99
CA LYS A 136 26.47 -2.04 9.60
C LYS A 136 25.21 -1.27 9.96
N PHE A 137 24.28 -1.20 9.01
CA PHE A 137 23.01 -0.51 9.16
C PHE A 137 21.84 -1.39 8.71
N LEU A 138 20.75 -1.35 9.47
CA LEU A 138 19.42 -1.58 8.91
C LEU A 138 18.97 -0.24 8.31
N ASP A 139 19.21 -0.09 7.01
CA ASP A 139 18.88 1.14 6.30
C ASP A 139 17.51 1.03 5.63
N MET A 140 16.48 1.56 6.29
CA MET A 140 15.11 1.49 5.80
C MET A 140 14.89 2.25 4.49
N ARG A 141 15.86 3.07 4.05
CA ARG A 141 15.83 3.77 2.76
C ARG A 141 16.16 2.83 1.59
N ARG A 142 16.65 1.61 1.86
CA ARG A 142 17.16 0.67 0.84
C ARG A 142 16.20 -0.45 0.44
N PHE A 143 15.07 -0.57 1.13
CA PHE A 143 14.06 -1.59 0.83
C PHE A 143 12.67 -1.09 1.22
N ALA A 144 11.65 -1.58 0.51
CA ALA A 144 10.25 -1.35 0.84
C ALA A 144 9.71 -2.47 1.74
N GLY A 145 8.63 -2.19 2.47
CA GLY A 145 7.98 -3.15 3.35
C GLY A 145 8.72 -3.38 4.67
N ASN A 146 8.30 -4.45 5.36
CA ASN A 146 8.79 -4.86 6.67
C ASN A 146 10.09 -5.66 6.53
N PRO A 147 11.18 -5.31 7.24
CA PRO A 147 12.41 -6.13 7.21
C PRO A 147 12.18 -7.48 7.86
N ARG A 148 12.96 -8.48 7.43
CA ARG A 148 12.84 -9.86 7.92
C ARG A 148 13.83 -10.13 9.04
N VAL A 149 13.42 -10.94 10.00
CA VAL A 149 14.28 -11.52 11.04
C VAL A 149 14.29 -13.02 10.86
N GLN A 150 15.46 -13.57 10.56
CA GLN A 150 15.69 -14.99 10.35
C GLN A 150 16.49 -15.57 11.52
N LEU A 151 15.99 -16.65 12.11
CA LEU A 151 16.67 -17.39 13.15
C LEU A 151 16.84 -18.84 12.68
N ALA A 152 18.08 -19.29 12.56
CA ALA A 152 18.37 -20.67 12.19
C ALA A 152 17.88 -21.67 13.27
N PRO A 153 17.59 -22.93 12.90
CA PRO A 153 17.34 -23.98 13.88
C PRO A 153 18.42 -24.02 14.97
N TRP A 154 18.03 -23.88 16.24
CA TRP A 154 18.96 -23.94 17.35
C TRP A 154 19.21 -25.39 17.80
N LYS A 155 20.29 -25.61 18.56
CA LYS A 155 20.62 -26.94 19.11
C LYS A 155 19.44 -27.45 19.94
N PHE A 156 19.03 -28.71 19.76
CA PHE A 156 17.87 -29.29 20.44
C PHE A 156 16.52 -28.61 20.13
N ILE A 157 16.38 -27.89 19.03
CA ILE A 157 15.07 -27.41 18.57
C ILE A 157 14.09 -28.58 18.40
N ALA A 158 12.90 -28.47 18.96
CA ALA A 158 11.87 -29.51 18.91
C ALA A 158 10.45 -28.90 18.87
N PRO A 159 9.46 -29.61 18.30
CA PRO A 159 8.08 -29.15 18.34
C PRO A 159 7.58 -28.97 19.77
N GLY A 160 6.78 -27.94 20.00
CA GLY A 160 6.24 -27.62 21.32
C GLY A 160 7.13 -26.70 22.17
N GLN A 161 8.39 -26.45 21.78
CA GLN A 161 9.21 -25.42 22.44
C GLN A 161 8.56 -24.04 22.28
N ARG A 162 8.88 -23.09 23.17
CA ARG A 162 8.32 -21.73 23.11
C ARG A 162 9.39 -20.70 22.77
N VAL A 163 9.04 -19.74 21.92
CA VAL A 163 9.91 -18.63 21.50
C VAL A 163 9.30 -17.29 21.92
N TRP A 164 10.13 -16.43 22.49
CA TRP A 164 9.87 -15.00 22.62
C TRP A 164 10.91 -14.27 21.80
N MET A 165 10.46 -13.37 20.93
CA MET A 165 11.36 -12.51 20.18
C MET A 165 10.82 -11.09 20.23
N ARG A 166 11.67 -10.16 20.64
CA ARG A 166 11.33 -8.74 20.73
C ARG A 166 12.45 -7.88 20.16
N VAL A 167 12.07 -6.71 19.69
CA VAL A 167 12.97 -5.70 19.14
C VAL A 167 12.94 -4.50 20.07
N VAL A 168 14.12 -4.05 20.48
CA VAL A 168 14.31 -2.87 21.32
C VAL A 168 14.95 -1.77 20.49
N GLY A 169 14.31 -0.61 20.41
CA GLY A 169 14.79 0.57 19.72
C GLY A 169 14.82 1.80 20.62
N GLN A 170 15.64 2.79 20.28
CA GLN A 170 15.62 4.09 20.94
C GLN A 170 14.52 4.97 20.35
N ARG A 171 13.72 5.62 21.19
CA ARG A 171 12.78 6.68 20.81
C ARG A 171 12.95 7.83 21.77
N ASP A 172 13.15 9.05 21.27
CA ASP A 172 13.27 10.26 22.10
C ASP A 172 14.32 10.07 23.21
N HIS A 173 15.57 9.81 22.84
CA HIS A 173 16.66 9.51 23.79
C HIS A 173 16.56 10.33 25.09
N PRO A 174 16.59 9.67 26.28
CA PRO A 174 17.10 8.31 26.53
C PRO A 174 16.06 7.18 26.61
N THR A 175 14.81 7.39 26.17
CA THR A 175 13.78 6.34 26.27
C THR A 175 13.91 5.24 25.22
N HIS A 176 13.59 4.01 25.60
CA HIS A 176 13.54 2.87 24.68
C HIS A 176 12.12 2.40 24.51
N GLU A 177 11.84 1.84 23.34
CA GLU A 177 10.60 1.18 23.02
C GLU A 177 10.86 -0.27 22.64
N THR A 178 9.93 -1.15 23.01
CA THR A 178 10.00 -2.58 22.74
C THR A 178 8.81 -2.99 21.89
N LEU A 179 9.09 -3.69 20.79
CA LEU A 179 8.10 -4.38 19.96
C LEU A 179 8.27 -5.89 20.12
N ASP A 180 7.26 -6.56 20.69
CA ASP A 180 7.21 -8.02 20.70
C ASP A 180 6.82 -8.52 19.30
N LEU A 181 7.73 -9.24 18.63
CA LEU A 181 7.43 -9.89 17.36
C LEU A 181 6.58 -11.14 17.59
N VAL A 182 6.95 -11.92 18.61
CA VAL A 182 6.19 -13.08 19.08
C VAL A 182 6.35 -13.27 20.58
N THR A 183 5.28 -13.76 21.23
CA THR A 183 5.23 -14.07 22.65
C THR A 183 4.79 -15.52 22.82
N ALA A 184 5.63 -16.34 23.46
CA ALA A 184 5.40 -17.76 23.69
C ALA A 184 4.93 -18.51 22.41
N LEU A 185 5.55 -18.23 21.27
CA LEU A 185 5.26 -18.93 20.01
C LEU A 185 5.64 -20.40 20.13
N GLU A 186 4.68 -21.29 19.89
CA GLU A 186 4.93 -22.72 19.84
C GLU A 186 5.66 -23.12 18.55
N VAL A 187 6.80 -23.78 18.70
CA VAL A 187 7.63 -24.28 17.59
C VAL A 187 6.93 -25.43 16.87
N THR A 188 6.85 -25.34 15.54
CA THR A 188 6.26 -26.37 14.67
C THR A 188 7.33 -27.30 14.08
N SER A 189 6.90 -28.46 13.55
CA SER A 189 7.78 -29.37 12.82
C SER A 189 8.41 -28.77 11.56
N GLU A 190 7.81 -27.73 10.99
CA GLU A 190 8.40 -27.00 9.87
C GLU A 190 9.53 -26.08 10.33
N GLN A 191 9.32 -25.35 11.43
CA GLN A 191 10.33 -24.46 12.01
C GLN A 191 11.54 -25.23 12.56
N VAL A 192 11.35 -26.48 13.01
CA VAL A 192 12.46 -27.40 13.34
C VAL A 192 13.38 -27.62 12.13
N ARG A 193 12.82 -27.69 10.91
CA ARG A 193 13.60 -27.91 9.68
C ARG A 193 14.19 -26.63 9.11
N ASN A 194 13.41 -25.55 9.12
CA ASN A 194 13.71 -24.35 8.35
C ASN A 194 14.19 -23.16 9.21
N GLY A 195 14.01 -23.23 10.52
CA GLY A 195 14.17 -22.08 11.42
C GLY A 195 12.92 -21.21 11.47
N LEU A 196 13.07 -20.02 12.02
CA LEU A 196 12.00 -19.05 12.19
C LEU A 196 12.26 -17.83 11.30
N GLU A 197 11.24 -17.40 10.56
CA GLU A 197 11.25 -16.14 9.81
C GLU A 197 10.08 -15.27 10.32
N LEU A 198 10.41 -14.07 10.80
CA LEU A 198 9.47 -13.06 11.28
C LEU A 198 9.72 -11.75 10.52
N THR A 199 8.85 -10.76 10.73
CA THR A 199 9.04 -9.41 10.18
C THR A 199 8.90 -8.36 11.28
N ILE A 200 9.65 -7.26 11.16
CA ILE A 200 9.50 -6.10 12.05
C ILE A 200 8.59 -5.09 11.38
N ASP A 201 7.61 -4.54 12.11
CA ASP A 201 6.72 -3.54 11.54
C ASP A 201 7.49 -2.27 11.12
N ARG A 202 7.37 -1.89 9.85
CA ARG A 202 8.09 -0.72 9.31
C ARG A 202 7.60 0.59 9.94
N ALA A 203 6.30 0.72 10.22
CA ALA A 203 5.75 1.96 10.78
C ALA A 203 6.27 2.17 12.22
N TRP A 204 6.40 1.08 12.98
CA TRP A 204 7.06 1.11 14.29
C TRP A 204 8.52 1.56 14.17
N LEU A 205 9.29 0.97 13.25
CA LEU A 205 10.69 1.36 13.01
C LEU A 205 10.85 2.84 12.59
N ASN A 206 9.88 3.38 11.84
CA ASN A 206 9.88 4.80 11.47
C ASN A 206 9.70 5.76 12.65
N GLY A 207 9.18 5.27 13.78
CA GLY A 207 9.04 6.09 14.97
C GLY A 207 10.30 6.16 15.84
N LEU A 208 11.35 5.41 15.52
CA LEU A 208 12.58 5.36 16.32
C LEU A 208 13.56 6.48 15.93
N ASP A 209 14.56 6.71 16.77
CA ASP A 209 15.56 7.74 16.54
C ASP A 209 16.48 7.38 15.35
N TYR A 210 16.76 8.36 14.49
CA TYR A 210 17.69 8.22 13.37
C TYR A 210 19.11 7.86 13.84
N LYS A 211 19.73 6.85 13.20
CA LYS A 211 21.07 6.33 13.54
C LYS A 211 21.19 5.83 14.99
N SER A 212 20.11 5.34 15.57
CA SER A 212 20.11 4.72 16.90
C SER A 212 20.36 3.21 16.86
N ALA A 213 20.64 2.61 18.01
CA ALA A 213 20.80 1.16 18.12
C ALA A 213 19.44 0.45 18.06
N LEU A 214 19.37 -0.61 17.26
CA LEU A 214 18.26 -1.55 17.18
C LEU A 214 18.75 -2.92 17.63
N THR A 215 18.12 -3.49 18.65
CA THR A 215 18.51 -4.78 19.24
C THR A 215 17.39 -5.80 19.11
N VAL A 216 17.71 -7.00 18.62
CA VAL A 216 16.79 -8.16 18.66
C VAL A 216 17.19 -9.05 19.84
N GLU A 217 16.24 -9.28 20.74
CA GLU A 217 16.38 -10.19 21.88
C GLU A 217 15.50 -11.42 21.64
N THR A 218 16.09 -12.60 21.80
CA THR A 218 15.41 -13.89 21.54
C THR A 218 15.59 -14.83 22.71
N PHE A 219 14.51 -15.47 23.14
CA PHE A 219 14.50 -16.43 24.23
C PHE A 219 13.74 -17.69 23.81
N VAL A 220 14.25 -18.87 24.18
CA VAL A 220 13.61 -20.16 23.86
C VAL A 220 13.52 -21.07 25.08
N THR A 221 12.42 -21.80 25.25
CA THR A 221 12.36 -22.88 26.25
C THR A 221 12.69 -24.22 25.62
N PHE A 222 13.68 -24.92 26.18
CA PHE A 222 13.99 -26.29 25.74
C PHE A 222 12.97 -27.30 26.23
N ASP A 223 12.39 -27.04 27.40
CA ASP A 223 11.47 -27.90 28.14
C ASP A 223 10.00 -27.71 27.78
N LYS A 224 9.72 -26.90 26.76
CA LYS A 224 8.37 -26.60 26.27
C LYS A 224 7.52 -25.77 27.25
N SER A 225 8.14 -25.22 28.31
CA SER A 225 7.45 -24.34 29.27
C SER A 225 6.87 -23.10 28.57
N PRO A 226 5.65 -22.68 28.91
CA PRO A 226 5.06 -21.42 28.44
C PRO A 226 5.51 -20.21 29.27
N ASN A 227 6.38 -20.38 30.28
CA ASN A 227 6.90 -19.28 31.08
C ASN A 227 8.29 -18.85 30.58
N ILE A 228 8.47 -17.55 30.34
CA ILE A 228 9.73 -16.94 29.94
C ILE A 228 10.83 -17.09 31.00
N ASP A 229 10.49 -17.28 32.29
CA ASP A 229 11.48 -17.52 33.36
C ASP A 229 12.27 -18.82 33.17
N ALA A 230 11.71 -19.78 32.41
CA ALA A 230 12.37 -21.02 32.03
C ALA A 230 13.14 -20.91 30.70
N ALA A 231 13.09 -19.75 30.03
CA ALA A 231 13.66 -19.56 28.72
C ALA A 231 15.17 -19.26 28.77
N HIS A 232 15.86 -19.71 27.74
CA HIS A 232 17.27 -19.48 27.51
C HIS A 232 17.45 -18.35 26.51
N GLU A 233 18.31 -17.39 26.83
CA GLU A 233 18.63 -16.27 25.95
C GLU A 233 19.57 -16.74 24.82
N LEU A 234 19.25 -16.36 23.60
CA LEU A 234 20.11 -16.52 22.43
C LEU A 234 20.97 -15.26 22.25
N PRO A 235 22.03 -15.29 21.42
CA PRO A 235 22.81 -14.11 21.12
C PRO A 235 21.93 -12.93 20.72
N ARG A 236 22.18 -11.78 21.34
CA ARG A 236 21.58 -10.53 20.90
C ARG A 236 22.20 -10.11 19.59
N TRP A 237 21.36 -9.63 18.69
CA TRP A 237 21.79 -8.93 17.50
C TRP A 237 21.58 -7.45 17.72
N THR A 238 22.60 -6.62 17.51
CA THR A 238 22.50 -5.16 17.64
C THR A 238 23.20 -4.47 16.48
N GLN A 239 22.49 -3.60 15.75
CA GLN A 239 23.06 -2.75 14.69
C GLN A 239 22.42 -1.36 14.69
N LEU A 240 22.95 -0.45 13.88
CA LEU A 240 22.39 0.90 13.74
C LEU A 240 21.17 0.89 12.80
N LEU A 241 20.12 1.60 13.17
CA LEU A 241 18.93 1.84 12.36
C LEU A 241 19.04 3.18 11.66
N ILE A 242 18.87 3.20 10.34
CA ILE A 242 18.57 4.43 9.61
C ILE A 242 17.08 4.39 9.27
N THR A 243 16.31 5.25 9.94
CA THR A 243 14.87 5.38 9.71
C THR A 243 14.58 5.90 8.31
N SER A 244 13.35 5.66 7.83
CA SER A 244 12.89 6.12 6.52
C SER A 244 12.34 7.54 6.60
N ASP A 245 12.85 8.38 7.51
CA ASP A 245 12.62 9.82 7.45
C ASP A 245 13.19 10.30 6.12
N THR A 246 12.30 10.53 5.16
CA THR A 246 12.69 11.05 3.86
C THR A 246 13.27 12.43 4.07
N ASP A 247 14.60 12.58 3.89
CA ASP A 247 15.18 13.87 3.50
C ASP A 247 14.51 14.42 2.22
N LEU A 248 13.78 13.56 1.49
CA LEU A 248 13.00 13.89 0.31
C LEU A 248 11.71 14.61 0.68
N LEU A 249 11.59 15.85 0.23
CA LEU A 249 10.37 16.63 0.33
C LEU A 249 9.42 16.24 -0.81
N ALA A 250 8.10 16.42 -0.58
CA ALA A 250 7.14 16.38 -1.68
C ALA A 250 7.52 17.44 -2.73
N PRO A 251 7.41 17.15 -4.03
CA PRO A 251 7.66 18.16 -5.03
C PRO A 251 6.60 19.27 -4.95
N THR A 252 6.92 20.48 -5.38
CA THR A 252 5.91 21.53 -5.60
C THR A 252 5.73 21.79 -7.09
N VAL A 253 4.68 22.51 -7.46
CA VAL A 253 4.50 22.98 -8.84
C VAL A 253 4.52 24.51 -8.79
N GLU A 254 5.39 25.15 -9.56
CA GLU A 254 5.68 26.60 -9.43
C GLU A 254 4.44 27.48 -9.65
N GLN A 255 3.55 27.09 -10.57
CA GLN A 255 2.33 27.80 -10.92
C GLN A 255 1.14 27.50 -9.98
N VAL A 256 1.31 26.62 -8.99
CA VAL A 256 0.23 26.25 -8.07
C VAL A 256 0.12 27.24 -6.93
N SER A 257 -1.09 27.72 -6.68
CA SER A 257 -1.43 28.52 -5.52
C SER A 257 -2.51 27.81 -4.71
N SER A 258 -2.26 27.60 -3.42
CA SER A 258 -3.23 26.98 -2.48
C SER A 258 -3.75 25.60 -2.96
N GLY A 259 -2.90 24.81 -3.62
CA GLY A 259 -3.25 23.49 -4.16
C GLY A 259 -4.00 23.50 -5.49
N VAL A 260 -4.24 24.67 -6.08
CA VAL A 260 -4.93 24.84 -7.36
C VAL A 260 -3.96 25.34 -8.43
N LEU A 261 -4.03 24.75 -9.63
CA LEU A 261 -3.33 25.18 -10.83
C LEU A 261 -4.31 25.81 -11.81
N ASP A 262 -4.12 27.08 -12.15
CA ASP A 262 -4.86 27.73 -13.24
C ASP A 262 -4.15 27.46 -14.58
N PRO A 263 -4.79 26.79 -15.56
CA PRO A 263 -4.20 26.56 -16.87
C PRO A 263 -3.78 27.84 -17.61
N GLU A 264 -4.38 29.01 -17.35
CA GLU A 264 -3.95 30.30 -17.95
C GLU A 264 -2.54 30.74 -17.52
N LEU A 265 -2.10 30.30 -16.34
CA LEU A 265 -0.74 30.55 -15.86
C LEU A 265 0.29 29.60 -16.50
N VAL A 266 -0.14 28.71 -17.39
CA VAL A 266 0.67 27.69 -18.05
C VAL A 266 0.57 27.81 -19.59
N PRO A 267 1.09 28.90 -20.21
CA PRO A 267 0.99 29.08 -21.65
C PRO A 267 1.81 28.05 -22.44
N GLU A 268 2.89 27.52 -21.87
CA GLU A 268 3.75 26.51 -22.51
C GLU A 268 3.96 25.28 -21.61
N GLN A 269 4.39 25.48 -20.37
CA GLN A 269 4.76 24.40 -19.45
C GLN A 269 4.63 24.79 -17.98
N ALA A 270 4.19 23.84 -17.15
CA ALA A 270 4.25 23.93 -15.70
C ALA A 270 5.59 23.36 -15.21
N LEU A 271 6.07 23.81 -14.06
CA LEU A 271 7.36 23.38 -13.51
C LEU A 271 7.19 22.63 -12.20
N ILE A 272 7.50 21.34 -12.21
CA ILE A 272 7.68 20.53 -11.00
C ILE A 272 9.02 20.93 -10.37
N ILE A 273 9.00 21.38 -9.14
CA ILE A 273 10.16 21.75 -8.34
C ILE A 273 10.46 20.63 -7.35
N ILE A 274 11.62 20.00 -7.50
CA ILE A 274 12.10 18.93 -6.63
C ILE A 274 13.28 19.49 -5.84
N ALA A 275 13.14 19.57 -4.53
CA ALA A 275 14.14 20.12 -3.64
C ALA A 275 14.37 19.22 -2.43
N PHE A 276 15.63 18.93 -2.12
CA PHE A 276 16.01 18.27 -0.87
C PHE A 276 17.49 18.48 -0.55
N ASN A 277 17.81 18.46 0.75
CA ASN A 277 19.18 18.63 1.22
C ASN A 277 20.06 17.43 0.84
N GLY A 278 21.30 17.69 0.46
CA GLY A 278 22.26 16.63 0.14
C GLY A 278 21.99 15.92 -1.20
N MET A 279 21.34 16.58 -2.15
CA MET A 279 21.26 16.15 -3.55
C MET A 279 22.65 16.02 -4.17
N ARG A 280 22.89 14.94 -4.91
CA ARG A 280 24.18 14.65 -5.57
C ARG A 280 24.02 14.79 -7.08
N LEU A 281 25.07 15.21 -7.78
CA LEU A 281 25.08 15.23 -9.26
C LEU A 281 24.88 13.84 -9.88
N THR A 282 25.18 12.79 -9.13
CA THR A 282 25.03 11.38 -9.55
C THR A 282 23.66 10.81 -9.25
N ASP A 283 22.79 11.55 -8.56
CA ASP A 283 21.40 11.16 -8.37
C ASP A 283 20.66 11.14 -9.70
N ARG A 284 19.80 10.16 -9.90
CA ARG A 284 18.86 10.12 -11.02
C ARG A 284 17.44 10.28 -10.48
N ILE A 285 16.77 11.35 -10.87
CA ILE A 285 15.45 11.74 -10.37
C ILE A 285 14.44 11.55 -11.49
N THR A 286 13.42 10.73 -11.28
CA THR A 286 12.33 10.47 -12.23
C THR A 286 11.05 11.12 -11.69
N PRO A 287 10.65 12.28 -12.20
CA PRO A 287 9.40 12.93 -11.80
C PRO A 287 8.17 12.21 -12.34
N GLN A 288 7.04 12.40 -11.69
CA GLN A 288 5.77 11.76 -12.03
C GLN A 288 4.64 12.79 -11.96
N TRP A 289 3.82 12.84 -13.01
CA TRP A 289 2.59 13.61 -13.12
C TRP A 289 1.46 12.63 -13.42
N CYS A 290 0.64 12.31 -12.43
CA CYS A 290 -0.38 11.26 -12.52
C CYS A 290 -1.79 11.86 -12.42
N GLY A 291 -2.50 11.91 -13.53
CA GLY A 291 -3.85 12.47 -13.66
C GLY A 291 -4.76 11.58 -14.51
N THR A 292 -5.48 12.16 -15.47
CA THR A 292 -6.30 11.42 -16.44
C THR A 292 -5.43 10.57 -17.38
N SER A 293 -6.04 9.59 -18.06
CA SER A 293 -5.33 8.70 -18.99
C SER A 293 -4.84 9.45 -20.24
N GLY A 294 -3.81 8.92 -20.90
CA GLY A 294 -3.24 9.54 -22.10
C GLY A 294 -2.45 10.81 -21.76
N GLU A 295 -2.76 11.92 -22.43
CA GLU A 295 -2.03 13.18 -22.25
C GLU A 295 -2.07 13.73 -20.81
N GLY A 296 -3.09 13.38 -20.01
CA GLY A 296 -3.19 13.80 -18.62
C GLY A 296 -2.17 13.14 -17.68
N SER A 297 -1.45 12.11 -18.13
CA SER A 297 -0.40 11.42 -17.37
C SER A 297 0.83 11.18 -18.23
N PRO A 298 1.55 12.25 -18.64
CA PRO A 298 2.67 12.13 -19.55
C PRO A 298 3.85 11.41 -18.88
N GLU A 299 4.62 10.65 -19.68
CA GLU A 299 5.91 10.15 -19.23
C GLU A 299 6.93 11.29 -19.21
N LEU A 300 7.54 11.53 -18.05
CA LEU A 300 8.55 12.57 -17.86
C LEU A 300 9.95 11.96 -17.81
N ALA A 301 10.90 12.58 -18.49
CA ALA A 301 12.28 12.10 -18.54
C ALA A 301 12.98 12.23 -17.18
N SER A 302 13.82 11.25 -16.85
CA SER A 302 14.70 11.32 -15.68
C SER A 302 15.78 12.39 -15.84
N VAL A 303 16.05 13.11 -14.77
CA VAL A 303 17.04 14.19 -14.69
C VAL A 303 18.13 13.85 -13.67
N ASN A 304 19.31 14.46 -13.83
CA ASN A 304 20.34 14.38 -12.80
C ASN A 304 20.01 15.28 -11.61
N GLY A 305 20.48 14.92 -10.42
CA GLY A 305 20.52 15.85 -9.29
C GLY A 305 21.44 17.05 -9.55
N SER A 306 21.33 18.05 -8.68
CA SER A 306 22.05 19.33 -8.73
C SER A 306 22.80 19.58 -7.43
N VAL A 307 23.92 20.31 -7.52
CA VAL A 307 24.66 20.79 -6.32
C VAL A 307 23.89 21.86 -5.54
N GLU A 308 22.90 22.51 -6.16
CA GLU A 308 22.05 23.51 -5.51
C GLU A 308 20.95 22.87 -4.64
N GLY A 309 20.80 21.54 -4.69
CA GLY A 309 19.73 20.85 -3.96
C GLY A 309 18.35 20.96 -4.60
N ILE A 310 18.26 21.55 -5.80
CA ILE A 310 17.00 21.83 -6.51
C ILE A 310 17.11 21.40 -7.98
N VAL A 311 16.06 20.75 -8.50
CA VAL A 311 15.87 20.47 -9.92
C VAL A 311 14.46 20.87 -10.33
N LYS A 312 14.32 21.47 -11.51
CA LYS A 312 13.03 21.82 -12.11
C LYS A 312 12.76 20.93 -13.32
N VAL A 313 11.56 20.36 -13.42
CA VAL A 313 11.15 19.54 -14.57
C VAL A 313 9.86 20.08 -15.16
N ALA A 314 9.85 20.24 -16.49
CA ALA A 314 8.72 20.76 -17.23
C ALA A 314 7.65 19.70 -17.48
N VAL A 315 6.39 20.13 -17.38
CA VAL A 315 5.19 19.41 -17.79
C VAL A 315 4.47 20.28 -18.81
N GLY A 316 4.24 19.77 -20.02
CA GLY A 316 3.64 20.57 -21.10
C GLY A 316 2.21 21.03 -20.79
N ALA A 317 1.81 22.18 -21.33
CA ALA A 317 0.47 22.75 -21.16
C ALA A 317 -0.65 21.77 -21.57
N ALA A 318 -0.43 20.94 -22.59
CA ALA A 318 -1.40 19.91 -23.02
C ALA A 318 -1.75 18.93 -21.88
N ALA A 319 -0.76 18.51 -21.09
CA ALA A 319 -0.99 17.63 -19.95
C ALA A 319 -1.74 18.34 -18.80
N VAL A 320 -1.52 19.64 -18.61
CA VAL A 320 -2.29 20.44 -17.65
C VAL A 320 -3.74 20.56 -18.12
N ILE A 321 -3.95 20.93 -19.39
CA ILE A 321 -5.29 21.08 -20.00
C ILE A 321 -6.07 19.76 -19.97
N ALA A 322 -5.41 18.63 -20.25
CA ALA A 322 -6.04 17.31 -20.20
C ALA A 322 -6.54 16.90 -18.79
N ASN A 323 -6.14 17.63 -17.75
CA ASN A 323 -6.57 17.43 -16.37
C ASN A 323 -7.54 18.51 -15.88
N GLU A 324 -8.05 19.41 -16.73
CA GLU A 324 -8.98 20.46 -16.31
C GLU A 324 -10.18 19.93 -15.50
N GLY A 325 -10.35 20.45 -14.29
CA GLY A 325 -11.40 20.04 -13.35
C GLY A 325 -11.06 18.80 -12.50
N GLU A 326 -9.94 18.14 -12.76
CA GLU A 326 -9.47 16.96 -12.04
C GLU A 326 -8.30 17.28 -11.09
N THR A 327 -7.93 16.30 -10.26
CA THR A 327 -6.76 16.41 -9.37
C THR A 327 -5.63 15.50 -9.84
N VAL A 328 -4.45 16.08 -10.01
CA VAL A 328 -3.22 15.39 -10.36
C VAL A 328 -2.41 15.08 -9.10
N GLU A 329 -1.85 13.88 -9.03
CA GLU A 329 -0.84 13.49 -8.05
C GLU A 329 0.57 13.70 -8.63
N VAL A 330 1.38 14.54 -7.98
CA VAL A 330 2.74 14.89 -8.38
C VAL A 330 3.73 14.31 -7.39
N SER A 331 4.69 13.52 -7.88
CA SER A 331 5.73 12.87 -7.06
C SER A 331 7.02 12.69 -7.86
N TYR A 332 8.05 12.10 -7.26
CA TYR A 332 9.25 11.67 -7.96
C TYR A 332 9.88 10.44 -7.32
N LYS A 333 10.74 9.76 -8.09
CA LYS A 333 11.59 8.66 -7.64
C LYS A 333 13.05 9.08 -7.73
N LEU A 334 13.80 8.89 -6.67
CA LEU A 334 15.23 9.15 -6.60
C LEU A 334 16.01 7.85 -6.62
N MET A 335 16.78 7.63 -7.67
CA MET A 335 17.76 6.57 -7.80
C MET A 335 19.15 7.10 -7.38
N ARG A 336 19.70 6.58 -6.27
CA ARG A 336 21.03 6.90 -5.75
C ARG A 336 21.75 5.62 -5.41
N ASP A 337 22.98 5.46 -5.91
CA ASP A 337 23.84 4.29 -5.63
C ASP A 337 23.13 2.94 -5.92
N GLY A 338 22.27 2.91 -6.95
CA GLY A 338 21.49 1.73 -7.37
C GLY A 338 20.18 1.49 -6.58
N ILE A 339 19.81 2.41 -5.68
CA ILE A 339 18.61 2.31 -4.85
C ILE A 339 17.60 3.38 -5.27
N GLU A 340 16.39 2.95 -5.64
CA GLU A 340 15.25 3.82 -5.94
C GLU A 340 14.44 4.14 -4.67
N ARG A 341 14.13 5.43 -4.44
CA ARG A 341 13.35 5.93 -3.31
C ARG A 341 12.22 6.83 -3.80
N PRO A 342 10.94 6.54 -3.49
CA PRO A 342 9.84 7.44 -3.83
C PRO A 342 9.81 8.66 -2.90
N SER A 343 9.32 9.79 -3.39
CA SER A 343 8.97 10.96 -2.61
C SER A 343 7.55 10.84 -2.02
N PRO A 344 7.19 11.69 -1.05
CA PRO A 344 5.80 12.00 -0.77
C PRO A 344 5.09 12.63 -1.99
N ILE A 345 3.76 12.65 -1.98
CA ILE A 345 2.91 13.13 -3.08
C ILE A 345 2.39 14.53 -2.78
N THR A 346 2.39 15.40 -3.78
CA THR A 346 1.65 16.67 -3.80
C THR A 346 0.41 16.52 -4.68
N ARG A 347 -0.75 16.93 -4.16
CA ARG A 347 -2.01 16.92 -4.92
C ARG A 347 -2.29 18.32 -5.47
N VAL A 348 -2.58 18.39 -6.75
CA VAL A 348 -2.83 19.63 -7.49
C VAL A 348 -4.16 19.52 -8.20
N THR A 349 -5.14 20.34 -7.82
CA THR A 349 -6.40 20.44 -8.57
C THR A 349 -6.21 21.41 -9.73
N VAL A 350 -6.43 20.95 -10.96
CA VAL A 350 -6.39 21.83 -12.13
C VAL A 350 -7.73 22.53 -12.24
N GLN A 351 -7.70 23.86 -12.21
CA GLN A 351 -8.90 24.67 -12.28
C GLN A 351 -9.62 24.42 -13.60
N LYS A 352 -10.90 24.07 -13.50
CA LYS A 352 -11.79 24.03 -14.66
C LYS A 352 -12.02 25.45 -15.15
N ARG A 353 -11.70 25.74 -16.41
CA ARG A 353 -12.07 27.02 -17.02
C ARG A 353 -13.60 27.12 -17.09
N ARG A 354 -14.10 28.32 -16.80
CA ARG A 354 -15.51 28.69 -17.01
C ARG A 354 -15.55 29.98 -17.80
N TYR A 355 -16.28 29.99 -18.90
CA TYR A 355 -16.48 31.20 -19.70
C TYR A 355 -17.96 31.38 -20.03
N VAL A 356 -18.36 32.63 -20.24
CA VAL A 356 -19.74 33.00 -20.58
C VAL A 356 -19.69 33.92 -21.79
N HIS A 357 -20.33 33.49 -22.87
CA HIS A 357 -20.55 34.32 -24.05
C HIS A 357 -22.00 34.76 -24.11
N LEU A 358 -22.21 36.05 -24.36
CA LEU A 358 -23.53 36.66 -24.50
C LEU A 358 -23.72 37.08 -25.96
N GLU A 359 -24.94 36.90 -26.49
CA GLU A 359 -25.36 37.48 -27.76
C GLU A 359 -26.83 37.89 -27.67
N ASN A 360 -27.11 39.16 -27.95
CA ASN A 360 -28.46 39.72 -28.01
C ASN A 360 -28.74 40.43 -29.34
N PHE A 361 -27.90 40.21 -30.36
CA PHE A 361 -27.95 40.73 -31.72
C PHE A 361 -28.00 42.26 -31.89
N ASP A 362 -28.02 43.05 -30.81
CA ASP A 362 -28.17 44.50 -30.83
C ASP A 362 -27.04 45.22 -31.56
N GLU A 363 -25.82 44.73 -31.39
CA GLU A 363 -24.63 45.27 -32.04
C GLU A 363 -24.41 44.69 -33.45
N GLN A 364 -25.24 43.74 -33.87
CA GLN A 364 -25.13 43.08 -35.17
C GLN A 364 -25.87 43.87 -36.25
N GLU A 365 -25.33 43.89 -37.46
CA GLU A 365 -26.02 44.45 -38.63
C GLU A 365 -27.20 43.57 -39.04
N GLU A 366 -28.19 44.17 -39.72
CA GLU A 366 -29.29 43.41 -40.30
C GLU A 366 -28.76 42.50 -41.42
N LYS A 367 -28.96 41.20 -41.24
CA LYS A 367 -28.48 40.16 -42.13
C LYS A 367 -29.54 39.09 -42.24
N ILE A 368 -29.87 38.71 -43.47
CA ILE A 368 -30.90 37.72 -43.76
C ILE A 368 -30.28 36.51 -44.46
N VAL A 369 -30.67 35.32 -44.01
CA VAL A 369 -30.55 34.07 -44.75
C VAL A 369 -31.87 33.72 -45.43
N SER A 370 -31.82 33.29 -46.68
CA SER A 370 -32.98 32.79 -47.42
C SER A 370 -32.52 31.91 -48.58
N VAL A 371 -33.42 31.09 -49.11
CA VAL A 371 -33.15 30.24 -50.28
C VAL A 371 -32.70 31.05 -51.51
N ASN A 372 -33.09 32.33 -51.59
CA ASN A 372 -32.86 33.20 -52.76
C ASN A 372 -31.71 34.21 -52.59
N HIS A 373 -31.06 34.28 -51.42
CA HIS A 373 -29.96 35.21 -51.15
C HIS A 373 -28.73 34.45 -50.60
N ASN A 374 -28.25 34.83 -49.41
CA ASN A 374 -27.18 34.12 -48.72
C ASN A 374 -27.77 32.99 -47.88
N HIS A 375 -27.13 31.81 -47.90
CA HIS A 375 -27.57 30.66 -47.11
C HIS A 375 -26.94 30.63 -45.70
N SER A 376 -25.95 31.49 -45.42
CA SER A 376 -25.28 31.58 -44.13
C SER A 376 -24.64 32.95 -43.90
N PHE A 377 -24.38 33.28 -42.64
CA PHE A 377 -23.48 34.37 -42.22
C PHE A 377 -22.82 34.04 -40.88
N THR A 378 -21.76 34.76 -40.54
CA THR A 378 -21.01 34.57 -39.29
C THR A 378 -21.12 35.81 -38.41
N LEU A 379 -21.22 35.56 -37.11
CA LEU A 379 -21.15 36.50 -35.99
C LEU A 379 -19.87 36.20 -35.17
N PRO A 380 -19.46 37.06 -34.22
CA PRO A 380 -18.21 36.86 -33.48
C PRO A 380 -18.10 35.56 -32.66
N ASN A 381 -19.21 34.91 -32.33
CA ASN A 381 -19.25 33.71 -31.48
C ASN A 381 -20.01 32.52 -32.09
N MET A 382 -20.55 32.69 -33.29
CA MET A 382 -21.33 31.65 -33.97
C MET A 382 -21.44 31.89 -35.48
N SER A 383 -21.62 30.81 -36.23
CA SER A 383 -22.05 30.83 -37.62
C SER A 383 -23.49 30.34 -37.75
N ILE A 384 -24.27 31.00 -38.59
CA ILE A 384 -25.69 30.72 -38.76
C ILE A 384 -25.95 30.31 -40.20
N LYS A 385 -26.70 29.23 -40.40
CA LYS A 385 -27.02 28.68 -41.71
C LYS A 385 -28.48 28.22 -41.81
N LEU A 386 -29.12 28.56 -42.92
CA LEU A 386 -30.40 27.96 -43.30
C LEU A 386 -30.15 26.55 -43.86
N VAL A 387 -30.68 25.53 -43.17
CA VAL A 387 -30.53 24.10 -43.53
C VAL A 387 -31.68 23.63 -44.40
N GLU A 388 -32.92 23.95 -44.01
CA GLU A 388 -34.15 23.51 -44.67
C GLU A 388 -35.27 24.54 -44.47
N GLY A 389 -36.29 24.49 -45.34
CA GLY A 389 -37.51 25.29 -45.23
C GLY A 389 -37.49 26.54 -46.09
N ALA A 390 -38.70 27.00 -46.47
CA ALA A 390 -38.88 28.20 -47.27
C ALA A 390 -38.78 29.47 -46.41
N GLY A 391 -38.89 30.64 -47.07
CA GLY A 391 -38.87 31.94 -46.40
C GLY A 391 -37.47 32.41 -46.03
N SER A 392 -37.44 33.43 -45.18
CA SER A 392 -36.20 34.08 -44.74
C SER A 392 -36.06 33.94 -43.22
N ALA A 393 -34.84 34.04 -42.71
CA ALA A 393 -34.50 34.17 -41.28
C ALA A 393 -33.35 35.16 -41.14
N GLY A 394 -33.13 35.76 -39.99
CA GLY A 394 -32.00 36.68 -39.86
C GLY A 394 -32.06 37.63 -38.68
N VAL A 395 -30.97 38.38 -38.53
CA VAL A 395 -30.89 39.47 -37.57
C VAL A 395 -31.75 40.63 -38.08
N MET A 396 -32.72 41.03 -37.27
CA MET A 396 -33.62 42.14 -37.59
C MET A 396 -34.23 42.79 -36.35
N ARG A 397 -34.85 43.95 -36.53
CA ARG A 397 -35.62 44.61 -35.49
C ARG A 397 -37.11 44.34 -35.66
N PHE A 398 -37.73 43.75 -34.65
CA PHE A 398 -39.18 43.70 -34.56
C PHE A 398 -39.74 44.97 -33.92
N SER A 399 -40.94 45.40 -34.34
CA SER A 399 -41.54 46.66 -33.86
C SER A 399 -41.95 46.62 -32.39
N THR A 400 -42.17 45.42 -31.83
CA THR A 400 -42.62 45.22 -30.45
C THR A 400 -41.45 44.80 -29.57
N THR A 401 -41.34 45.42 -28.40
CA THR A 401 -40.36 45.07 -27.37
C THR A 401 -41.03 44.31 -26.24
N ILE A 402 -40.42 43.20 -25.82
CA ILE A 402 -40.81 42.43 -24.63
C ILE A 402 -39.63 42.44 -23.69
N LYS A 403 -39.73 43.24 -22.62
CA LYS A 403 -38.61 43.49 -21.72
C LYS A 403 -38.03 42.18 -21.17
N GLY A 404 -36.72 41.97 -21.36
CA GLY A 404 -35.98 40.77 -20.95
C GLY A 404 -36.22 39.51 -21.78
N LEU A 405 -36.96 39.59 -22.90
CA LEU A 405 -37.26 38.45 -23.77
C LEU A 405 -37.08 38.74 -25.27
N LEU A 406 -37.31 39.98 -25.69
CA LEU A 406 -37.15 40.45 -27.06
C LEU A 406 -36.88 41.95 -27.01
N GLU A 407 -35.62 42.36 -27.17
CA GLU A 407 -35.23 43.77 -27.16
C GLU A 407 -34.39 44.09 -28.38
N GLY A 408 -34.49 45.33 -28.86
CA GLY A 408 -33.68 45.81 -29.98
C GLY A 408 -33.68 44.92 -31.23
N ARG A 409 -32.52 44.39 -31.62
CA ARG A 409 -32.41 43.42 -32.73
C ARG A 409 -32.41 42.01 -32.18
N SER A 410 -32.98 41.08 -32.93
CA SER A 410 -33.05 39.66 -32.57
C SER A 410 -32.92 38.80 -33.82
N PHE A 411 -32.81 37.48 -33.63
CA PHE A 411 -32.83 36.55 -34.73
C PHE A 411 -34.26 36.10 -35.04
N GLY A 412 -34.85 36.66 -36.10
CA GLY A 412 -36.18 36.27 -36.57
C GLY A 412 -36.14 35.03 -37.47
N MET A 413 -37.09 34.13 -37.30
CA MET A 413 -37.31 32.94 -38.11
C MET A 413 -38.67 33.03 -38.82
N CYS A 414 -38.82 32.33 -39.93
CA CYS A 414 -40.05 32.26 -40.71
C CYS A 414 -40.59 33.64 -41.11
N LEU A 415 -39.69 34.55 -41.49
CA LEU A 415 -40.02 35.96 -41.75
C LEU A 415 -41.12 36.11 -42.81
N ASP A 416 -42.13 36.93 -42.48
CA ASP A 416 -43.30 37.26 -43.32
C ASP A 416 -44.16 36.05 -43.77
N ALA A 417 -44.08 34.92 -43.05
CA ALA A 417 -44.87 33.72 -43.34
C ALA A 417 -45.61 33.22 -42.09
N ALA A 418 -46.90 32.90 -42.24
CA ALA A 418 -47.76 32.48 -41.12
C ALA A 418 -47.60 30.99 -40.74
N ILE A 419 -47.37 30.11 -41.72
CA ILE A 419 -46.99 28.70 -41.50
C ILE A 419 -46.13 28.27 -42.69
N ILE A 420 -44.93 27.74 -42.43
CA ILE A 420 -44.01 27.23 -43.46
C ILE A 420 -43.94 25.70 -43.38
N THR A 421 -44.12 25.04 -44.54
CA THR A 421 -44.01 23.58 -44.71
C THR A 421 -43.10 23.26 -45.90
N PRO A 422 -42.01 22.47 -45.73
CA PRO A 422 -41.52 21.93 -44.47
C PRO A 422 -41.01 23.04 -43.52
N PRO A 423 -40.99 22.80 -42.19
CA PRO A 423 -40.56 23.80 -41.21
C PRO A 423 -39.18 24.38 -41.53
N GLN A 424 -38.94 25.65 -41.15
CA GLN A 424 -37.65 26.28 -41.33
C GLN A 424 -36.66 25.75 -40.28
N CYS A 425 -35.51 25.24 -40.73
CA CYS A 425 -34.43 24.72 -39.90
C CYS A 425 -33.19 25.60 -40.02
N ILE A 426 -32.78 26.20 -38.90
CA ILE A 426 -31.59 27.04 -38.80
C ILE A 426 -30.53 26.32 -37.95
N GLN A 427 -29.34 26.15 -38.50
CA GLN A 427 -28.15 25.69 -37.81
C GLN A 427 -27.42 26.88 -37.18
N PHE A 428 -27.05 26.74 -35.92
CA PHE A 428 -26.12 27.59 -35.19
C PHE A 428 -24.91 26.75 -34.84
N ASP A 429 -23.76 27.07 -35.43
CA ASP A 429 -22.46 26.46 -35.14
C ASP A 429 -21.68 27.41 -34.23
N PHE A 430 -21.22 26.93 -33.07
CA PHE A 430 -20.57 27.77 -32.08
C PHE A 430 -19.04 27.71 -32.17
N ASP A 431 -18.40 28.86 -31.97
CA ASP A 431 -16.94 28.95 -32.03
C ASP A 431 -16.25 28.30 -30.82
N ALA A 432 -16.97 28.09 -29.72
CA ALA A 432 -16.51 27.44 -28.49
C ALA A 432 -17.43 26.27 -28.08
N ASP A 433 -17.06 25.56 -27.01
CA ASP A 433 -17.67 24.31 -26.57
C ASP A 433 -18.43 24.52 -25.25
N TYR A 434 -19.76 24.50 -25.28
CA TYR A 434 -20.55 24.92 -24.11
C TYR A 434 -21.10 23.75 -23.30
N GLU A 435 -21.17 23.93 -21.98
CA GLU A 435 -21.89 23.03 -21.07
C GLU A 435 -23.37 23.38 -20.97
N ARG A 436 -23.73 24.64 -21.24
CA ARG A 436 -25.10 25.14 -21.14
C ARG A 436 -25.35 26.24 -22.15
N ILE A 437 -26.50 26.20 -22.81
CA ILE A 437 -26.99 27.28 -23.67
C ILE A 437 -28.40 27.64 -23.23
N SER A 438 -28.64 28.94 -23.09
CA SER A 438 -29.97 29.49 -22.87
C SER A 438 -30.23 30.69 -23.77
N PHE A 439 -31.45 30.86 -24.24
CA PHE A 439 -31.90 31.99 -25.04
C PHE A 439 -33.40 32.14 -24.92
N THR A 440 -33.95 33.29 -25.27
CA THR A 440 -35.39 33.55 -25.22
C THR A 440 -35.99 33.24 -26.59
N TRP A 441 -37.15 32.59 -26.61
CA TRP A 441 -37.94 32.35 -27.81
C TRP A 441 -39.30 33.03 -27.66
N THR A 442 -39.58 34.00 -28.52
CA THR A 442 -40.82 34.80 -28.47
C THR A 442 -41.65 34.64 -29.74
N TYR A 443 -42.97 34.81 -29.60
CA TYR A 443 -43.95 34.62 -30.67
C TYR A 443 -44.00 33.18 -31.21
N LEU A 444 -43.73 32.20 -30.36
CA LEU A 444 -43.87 30.79 -30.72
C LEU A 444 -45.37 30.40 -30.71
N HIS A 445 -46.05 30.49 -31.86
CA HIS A 445 -47.45 30.06 -31.95
C HIS A 445 -47.60 28.59 -32.37
N GLU A 446 -46.76 28.11 -33.28
CA GLU A 446 -46.73 26.71 -33.72
C GLU A 446 -45.58 25.93 -33.06
N LYS A 447 -45.31 24.69 -33.49
CA LYS A 447 -44.32 23.83 -32.86
C LYS A 447 -42.89 24.34 -33.11
N GLY A 448 -42.09 24.39 -32.05
CA GLY A 448 -40.65 24.64 -32.11
C GLY A 448 -39.87 23.41 -31.66
N VAL A 449 -38.70 23.16 -32.25
CA VAL A 449 -37.80 22.09 -31.83
C VAL A 449 -36.38 22.61 -31.77
N VAL A 450 -35.65 22.30 -30.70
CA VAL A 450 -34.20 22.53 -30.65
C VAL A 450 -33.50 21.20 -30.47
N THR A 451 -32.52 20.92 -31.34
CA THR A 451 -31.63 19.75 -31.22
C THR A 451 -30.21 20.24 -31.01
N TYR A 452 -29.51 19.70 -30.02
CA TYR A 452 -28.14 20.08 -29.67
C TYR A 452 -27.18 18.94 -30.02
N PHE A 453 -26.00 19.29 -30.51
CA PHE A 453 -25.01 18.34 -31.01
C PHE A 453 -23.62 18.59 -30.42
N ASP A 454 -22.83 17.54 -30.28
CA ASP A 454 -21.40 17.64 -29.99
C ASP A 454 -20.55 17.95 -31.24
N ALA A 455 -19.23 17.99 -31.07
CA ALA A 455 -18.29 18.31 -32.13
C ALA A 455 -18.25 17.25 -33.26
N ASP A 456 -18.65 16.01 -32.97
CA ASP A 456 -18.72 14.91 -33.94
C ASP A 456 -20.10 14.84 -34.64
N GLY A 457 -21.03 15.71 -34.24
CA GLY A 457 -22.40 15.76 -34.76
C GLY A 457 -23.36 14.76 -34.11
N ALA A 458 -22.98 14.14 -32.98
CA ALA A 458 -23.88 13.27 -32.23
C ALA A 458 -24.91 14.11 -31.44
N VAL A 459 -26.15 13.61 -31.37
CA VAL A 459 -27.25 14.30 -30.68
C VAL A 459 -27.07 14.21 -29.16
N LEU A 460 -26.92 15.36 -28.52
CA LEU A 460 -26.85 15.50 -27.06
C LEU A 460 -28.22 15.62 -26.41
N GLY A 461 -29.19 16.17 -27.13
CA GLY A 461 -30.55 16.35 -26.66
C GLY A 461 -31.45 16.97 -27.72
N ARG A 462 -32.74 16.64 -27.67
CA ARG A 462 -33.76 17.19 -28.57
C ARG A 462 -35.00 17.56 -27.77
N ASN A 463 -35.29 18.86 -27.70
CA ASN A 463 -36.41 19.38 -26.95
C ASN A 463 -37.49 19.88 -27.91
N GLU A 464 -38.74 19.51 -27.62
CA GLU A 464 -39.90 20.00 -28.35
C GLU A 464 -40.67 21.00 -27.49
N TYR A 465 -41.06 22.11 -28.11
CA TYR A 465 -41.77 23.19 -27.47
C TYR A 465 -43.11 23.39 -28.18
N LEU A 466 -44.20 23.19 -27.45
CA LEU A 466 -45.53 23.55 -27.94
C LEU A 466 -45.64 25.08 -27.98
N GLY A 467 -46.09 25.61 -29.11
CA GLY A 467 -46.47 27.01 -29.24
C GLY A 467 -47.89 27.28 -28.76
N PHE A 468 -48.26 28.56 -28.73
CA PHE A 468 -49.55 29.04 -28.22
C PHE A 468 -50.77 28.33 -28.83
N ASN A 469 -50.79 28.12 -30.14
CA ASN A 469 -51.90 27.47 -30.85
C ASN A 469 -52.03 25.97 -30.51
N LYS A 470 -51.01 25.39 -29.87
CA LYS A 470 -50.99 24.00 -29.37
C LYS A 470 -51.09 23.93 -27.84
N GLY A 471 -51.43 25.05 -27.18
CA GLY A 471 -51.60 25.12 -25.72
C GLY A 471 -50.30 25.35 -24.94
N GLY A 472 -49.22 25.78 -25.59
CA GLY A 472 -47.96 26.15 -24.95
C GLY A 472 -47.81 27.66 -24.70
N GLU A 473 -46.61 28.05 -24.28
CA GLU A 473 -46.26 29.45 -24.01
C GLU A 473 -45.84 30.17 -25.29
N VAL A 474 -46.35 31.38 -25.51
CA VAL A 474 -46.00 32.21 -26.67
C VAL A 474 -44.62 32.88 -26.53
N HIS A 475 -44.14 33.08 -25.30
CA HIS A 475 -42.82 33.63 -24.98
C HIS A 475 -42.21 32.79 -23.86
N ARG A 476 -40.95 32.34 -24.03
CA ARG A 476 -40.31 31.48 -23.04
C ARG A 476 -38.79 31.57 -23.06
N LEU A 477 -38.18 31.22 -21.92
CA LEU A 477 -36.76 30.91 -21.85
C LEU A 477 -36.52 29.46 -22.28
N ILE A 478 -35.60 29.28 -23.21
CA ILE A 478 -35.03 28.00 -23.58
C ILE A 478 -33.74 27.83 -22.79
N ASP A 479 -33.58 26.68 -22.16
CA ASP A 479 -32.40 26.35 -21.36
C ASP A 479 -32.05 24.87 -21.57
N PHE A 480 -30.80 24.61 -21.91
CA PHE A 480 -30.29 23.25 -22.11
C PHE A 480 -28.92 23.10 -21.47
N VAL A 481 -28.75 22.04 -20.69
CA VAL A 481 -27.48 21.63 -20.08
C VAL A 481 -27.05 20.34 -20.74
N ALA A 482 -25.82 20.30 -21.25
CA ALA A 482 -25.24 19.12 -21.86
C ALA A 482 -25.16 17.95 -20.84
N PRO A 483 -25.27 16.69 -21.29
CA PRO A 483 -24.93 15.54 -20.46
C PRO A 483 -23.52 15.66 -19.86
N ALA A 484 -23.29 15.01 -18.71
CA ALA A 484 -21.99 15.02 -18.07
C ALA A 484 -20.89 14.55 -19.03
N GLN A 485 -19.75 15.25 -19.05
CA GLN A 485 -18.61 14.99 -19.94
C GLN A 485 -18.86 15.23 -21.44
N SER A 486 -20.01 15.80 -21.83
CA SER A 486 -20.28 16.23 -23.21
C SER A 486 -20.21 17.76 -23.35
N ARG A 487 -20.09 18.24 -24.59
CA ARG A 487 -20.04 19.67 -24.93
C ARG A 487 -20.90 19.97 -26.15
N ILE A 488 -21.69 21.04 -26.07
CA ILE A 488 -22.51 21.54 -27.18
C ILE A 488 -21.60 22.29 -28.14
N LYS A 489 -21.49 21.79 -29.37
CA LYS A 489 -20.77 22.46 -30.46
C LYS A 489 -21.70 23.18 -31.43
N SER A 490 -22.92 22.68 -31.56
CA SER A 490 -23.91 23.29 -32.43
C SER A 490 -25.34 22.98 -31.98
N MET A 491 -26.29 23.72 -32.54
CA MET A 491 -27.71 23.43 -32.40
C MET A 491 -28.49 23.68 -33.68
N GLN A 492 -29.60 22.96 -33.85
CA GLN A 492 -30.59 23.20 -34.89
C GLN A 492 -31.89 23.66 -34.25
N VAL A 493 -32.42 24.78 -34.74
CA VAL A 493 -33.71 25.33 -34.34
C VAL A 493 -34.68 25.17 -35.50
N LEU A 494 -35.76 24.43 -35.27
CA LEU A 494 -36.86 24.28 -36.20
C LEU A 494 -38.04 25.13 -35.76
N ALA A 495 -38.56 25.95 -36.68
CA ALA A 495 -39.73 26.78 -36.48
C ALA A 495 -40.72 26.61 -37.65
N GLU A 496 -42.02 26.58 -37.34
CA GLU A 496 -43.09 26.51 -38.33
C GLU A 496 -43.72 27.88 -38.62
N ASP A 497 -43.61 28.82 -37.68
CA ASP A 497 -44.23 30.14 -37.73
C ASP A 497 -43.24 31.23 -37.32
N TYR A 498 -43.57 32.45 -37.71
CA TYR A 498 -42.85 33.68 -37.44
C TYR A 498 -42.59 33.86 -35.94
N SER A 499 -41.30 33.81 -35.58
CA SER A 499 -40.86 33.86 -34.18
C SER A 499 -39.45 34.41 -34.06
N PHE A 500 -39.01 34.73 -32.84
CA PHE A 500 -37.73 35.39 -32.61
C PHE A 500 -36.94 34.74 -31.49
N LEU A 501 -35.62 34.65 -31.70
CA LEU A 501 -34.64 34.20 -30.72
C LEU A 501 -33.78 35.39 -30.28
N ASP A 502 -33.53 35.51 -28.98
CA ASP A 502 -32.78 36.62 -28.41
C ASP A 502 -32.08 36.21 -27.10
N PHE A 503 -31.27 37.08 -26.50
CA PHE A 503 -30.65 36.91 -25.18
C PHE A 503 -29.92 35.58 -24.99
N PHE A 504 -29.10 35.19 -25.96
CA PHE A 504 -28.23 34.03 -25.85
C PHE A 504 -27.23 34.22 -24.72
N THR A 505 -27.18 33.23 -23.83
CA THR A 505 -26.16 33.04 -22.80
C THR A 505 -25.60 31.63 -22.97
N MET A 506 -24.33 31.54 -23.28
CA MET A 506 -23.64 30.28 -23.58
C MET A 506 -22.48 30.12 -22.58
N CYS A 507 -22.56 29.11 -21.73
CA CYS A 507 -21.60 28.86 -20.64
C CYS A 507 -20.78 27.61 -20.96
N GLY A 508 -19.45 27.74 -20.95
CA GLY A 508 -18.50 26.65 -21.19
C GLY A 508 -17.56 26.42 -20.01
#